data_AF-A0A4D6HNX0-F1
#
_entry.id   AF-A0A4D6HNX0-F1
#
_cell.length_a   1.000
_cell.length_b   1.000
_cell.length_c   1.000
_cell.angle_alpha   90.00
_cell.angle_beta   90.00
_cell.angle_gamma   90.00
#
_symmetry.space_group_name_H-M   'P 1'
#
loop_
_entity.id
_entity.type
_entity.pdbx_description
1 polymer ?
#
loop_
_entity_poly.entity_id
_entity_poly.type
_entity_poly.pdbx_seq_one_letter_code
_entity_poly.pdbx_strand_id
1 'polypeptide(L)' 'MATESESSTDMNVGLALALGAAATIGALLMFAGAPDMTAAWGFAAAMIFSALAIVGIHLY' A
#
# COMPACT_ATOMS: atom_id res chain seq x y z
N MET A 1 -12.79 -32.84 -11.17
CA MET A 1 -11.76 -31.80 -11.37
C MET A 1 -10.94 -31.78 -10.10
N ALA A 2 -9.69 -32.22 -10.16
CA ALA A 2 -8.74 -31.94 -9.10
C ALA A 2 -8.34 -30.47 -9.29
N THR A 3 -8.85 -29.59 -8.44
CA THR A 3 -8.34 -28.22 -8.38
C THR A 3 -6.96 -28.34 -7.75
N GLU A 4 -5.92 -28.32 -8.57
CA GLU A 4 -4.56 -28.02 -8.10
C GLU A 4 -4.64 -26.61 -7.51
N SER A 5 -4.90 -26.51 -6.21
CA SER A 5 -4.60 -25.30 -5.46
C SER A 5 -3.07 -25.24 -5.40
N GLU A 6 -2.43 -24.73 -6.45
CA GLU A 6 -1.09 -24.20 -6.33
C GLU A 6 -1.16 -23.04 -5.32
N SER A 7 -1.00 -23.39 -4.04
CA SER A 7 -0.99 -22.48 -2.90
C SER A 7 0.33 -21.71 -2.82
N SER A 8 0.92 -21.38 -3.96
CA SER A 8 2.02 -20.42 -4.05
C SER A 8 1.43 -19.08 -4.47
N THR A 9 0.67 -18.48 -3.57
CA THR A 9 0.21 -17.08 -3.75
C THR A 9 1.45 -16.20 -3.83
N ASP A 10 1.56 -15.41 -4.90
CA ASP A 10 2.64 -14.44 -5.07
C ASP A 10 2.54 -13.37 -3.97
N MET A 11 3.41 -13.52 -2.96
CA MET A 11 3.45 -12.67 -1.79
C MET A 11 3.85 -11.24 -2.14
N ASN A 12 4.67 -11.04 -3.17
CA ASN A 12 5.06 -9.72 -3.65
C ASN A 12 3.88 -8.97 -4.21
N VAL A 13 3.06 -9.63 -5.02
CA VAL A 13 1.84 -9.02 -5.58
C VAL A 13 0.85 -8.68 -4.47
N GLY A 14 0.63 -9.59 -3.52
CA GLY A 14 -0.28 -9.34 -2.39
C GLY A 14 0.18 -8.17 -1.51
N LEU A 15 1.48 -8.11 -1.20
CA LEU A 15 2.08 -7.05 -0.39
C LEU A 15 2.07 -5.70 -1.11
N ALA A 16 2.40 -5.69 -2.41
CA ALA A 16 2.32 -4.51 -3.25
C ALA A 16 0.91 -3.93 -3.28
N LEU A 17 -0.10 -4.79 -3.43
CA LEU A 17 -1.50 -4.38 -3.50
C LEU A 17 -1.96 -3.78 -2.17
N ALA A 18 -1.67 -4.44 -1.05
CA ALA A 18 -2.10 -3.98 0.27
C ALA A 18 -1.45 -2.63 0.66
N LEU A 19 -0.13 -2.52 0.51
CA LEU A 19 0.60 -1.29 0.87
C LEU A 19 0.33 -0.17 -0.14
N GLY A 20 0.16 -0.50 -1.42
CA GLY A 20 -0.27 0.45 -2.45
C GLY A 20 -1.66 1.01 -2.14
N ALA A 21 -2.61 0.17 -1.73
CA ALA A 21 -3.94 0.63 -1.31
C ALA A 21 -3.87 1.55 -0.06
N ALA A 22 -3.02 1.23 0.91
CA ALA A 22 -2.81 2.10 2.07
C ALA A 22 -2.21 3.46 1.67
N ALA A 23 -1.24 3.46 0.76
CA ALA A 23 -0.62 4.68 0.25
C ALA A 23 -1.62 5.55 -0.53
N THR A 24 -2.49 4.95 -1.35
CA THR A 24 -3.51 5.69 -2.08
C THR A 24 -4.56 6.31 -1.14
N ILE A 25 -4.93 5.62 -0.05
CA ILE A 25 -5.80 6.20 0.99
C ILE A 25 -5.11 7.42 1.63
N GLY A 26 -3.82 7.35 1.96
CA GLY A 26 -3.06 8.50 2.45
C GLY A 26 -3.08 9.69 1.48
N ALA A 27 -2.90 9.41 0.18
CA ALA A 27 -2.97 10.45 -0.86
C ALA A 27 -4.38 11.06 -0.99
N LEU A 28 -5.44 10.25 -0.86
CA LEU A 28 -6.82 10.75 -0.85
C LEU A 28 -7.11 11.63 0.36
N LEU A 29 -6.57 11.28 1.54
CA LEU A 29 -6.66 12.12 2.73
C LEU A 29 -5.90 13.44 2.56
N MET A 30 -4.74 13.41 1.88
CA MET A 30 -4.02 14.63 1.51
C MET A 30 -4.86 15.52 0.58
N PHE A 31 -5.52 14.92 -0.40
CA PHE A 31 -6.36 15.64 -1.36
C PHE A 31 -7.62 16.25 -0.70
N ALA A 32 -8.32 15.47 0.14
CA ALA A 32 -9.58 15.91 0.75
C ALA A 32 -9.40 16.80 1.99
N GLY A 33 -8.24 16.71 2.68
CA GLY A 33 -7.98 17.39 3.96
C GLY A 33 -7.31 18.76 3.85
N ALA A 34 -7.15 19.32 2.65
CA ALA A 34 -6.45 20.59 2.46
C ALA A 34 -7.27 21.79 2.98
N PRO A 35 -6.64 22.83 3.58
CA PRO A 35 -5.20 23.04 3.80
C PRO A 35 -4.77 22.77 5.26
N ASP A 36 -5.32 21.74 5.89
CA ASP A 36 -5.19 21.52 7.34
C ASP A 36 -4.20 20.40 7.73
N MET A 37 -3.97 20.26 9.03
CA MET A 37 -3.11 19.21 9.64
C MET A 37 -3.44 17.80 9.12
N THR A 38 -4.70 17.53 8.79
CA THR A 38 -5.15 16.25 8.21
C THR A 38 -4.46 15.95 6.89
N ALA A 39 -4.24 16.95 6.03
CA ALA A 39 -3.54 16.76 4.77
C ALA A 39 -2.05 16.40 4.98
N ALA A 40 -1.41 17.01 5.98
CA ALA A 40 -0.01 16.72 6.32
C ALA A 40 0.17 15.27 6.79
N TRP A 41 -0.74 14.76 7.62
CA TRP A 41 -0.74 13.35 8.03
C TRP A 41 -1.07 12.40 6.88
N GLY A 42 -1.98 12.80 5.97
CA GLY A 42 -2.26 12.05 4.74
C GLY A 42 -1.01 11.86 3.86
N PHE A 43 -0.25 12.94 3.65
CA PHE A 43 1.03 12.89 2.94
C PHE A 43 2.06 11.99 3.64
N ALA A 44 2.24 12.16 4.95
CA ALA A 44 3.18 11.34 5.73
C ALA A 44 2.84 9.84 5.64
N ALA A 45 1.56 9.49 5.78
CA ALA A 45 1.10 8.11 5.61
C ALA A 45 1.38 7.57 4.21
N ALA A 46 1.05 8.35 3.16
CA ALA A 46 1.30 7.96 1.77
C ALA A 46 2.78 7.65 1.51
N MET A 47 3.69 8.48 2.03
CA MET A 47 5.13 8.29 1.90
C MET A 47 5.62 7.04 2.63
N ILE A 48 5.18 6.81 3.87
CA ILE A 48 5.62 5.66 4.67
C ILE A 48 5.15 4.34 4.03
N PHE A 49 3.87 4.24 3.64
CA PHE A 49 3.36 3.01 3.03
C PHE A 49 3.97 2.75 1.64
N SER A 50 4.28 3.80 0.88
CA SER A 50 4.99 3.66 -0.39
C SER A 50 6.42 3.15 -0.19
N ALA A 51 7.15 3.68 0.80
CA ALA A 51 8.50 3.21 1.12
C ALA A 51 8.49 1.75 1.59
N LEU A 52 7.54 1.39 2.46
CA LEU A 52 7.36 0.01 2.91
C LEU A 52 6.99 -0.93 1.77
N ALA A 53 6.18 -0.50 0.79
CA ALA A 53 5.85 -1.30 -0.38
C ALA A 53 7.10 -1.66 -1.18
N ILE A 54 7.97 -0.69 -1.43
CA ILE A 54 9.23 -0.92 -2.15
C ILE A 54 10.08 -1.92 -1.38
N VAL A 55 10.36 -1.68 -0.10
CA VAL A 55 11.19 -2.58 0.71
C VAL A 55 10.58 -3.98 0.76
N GLY A 56 9.27 -4.08 1.00
CA GLY A 56 8.55 -5.34 1.09
C GLY A 56 8.65 -6.20 -0.17
N ILE A 57 8.41 -5.60 -1.34
CA ILE A 57 8.47 -6.30 -2.64
C ILE A 57 9.90 -6.74 -3.00
N HIS A 58 10.92 -6.05 -2.48
CA HIS A 58 12.32 -6.42 -2.74
C HIS A 58 12.84 -7.50 -1.78
N LEU A 59 12.19 -7.70 -0.64
CA LEU A 59 12.60 -8.69 0.36
C LEU A 59 11.94 -10.06 0.18
N TYR A 60 10.80 -10.11 -0.50
CA TYR A 60 10.03 -11.33 -0.74
C TYR A 60 9.97 -11.65 -2.24
#